data_AF-A0A9D8MDL2-F1
#
_entry.id   AF-A0A9D8MDL2-F1
#
_cell.length_a   1.000
_cell.length_b   1.000
_cell.length_c   1.000
_cell.angle_alpha   90.00
_cell.angle_beta   90.00
_cell.angle_gamma   90.00
#
_symmetry.space_group_name_H-M   'P 1'
#
loop_
_entity.id
_entity.type
_entity.pdbx_description
1 polymer ?
#
loop_
_entity_poly.entity_id
_entity_poly.type
_entity_poly.pdbx_seq_one_letter_code
_entity_poly.pdbx_strand_id
1 'polypeptide(L)'
;IGAAFGKIVSSLVDNIIMPLVGVLTGGIDFTKSFIWRVGDATVSFGVFLQSVIDFLIISFAIFLFIRMLNKLTKKKKEEVVEEAAPELDTKEELLREIRDLLRAQNTNK
;
A
#
# COMPACT_ATOMS: atom_id res chain seq x y z
N ILE A 1 11.44 -10.77 0.81
CA ILE A 1 10.65 -9.55 1.16
C ILE A 1 9.14 -9.85 1.17
N GLY A 2 8.57 -10.46 0.12
CA GLY A 2 7.13 -10.74 0.05
C GLY A 2 6.54 -11.59 1.19
N ALA A 3 7.24 -12.63 1.65
CA ALA A 3 6.73 -13.51 2.73
C ALA A 3 6.60 -12.82 4.10
N ALA A 4 7.54 -11.94 4.45
CA ALA A 4 7.49 -11.19 5.71
C ALA A 4 6.44 -10.06 5.65
N PHE A 5 6.34 -9.38 4.51
CA PHE A 5 5.33 -8.35 4.27
C PHE A 5 3.91 -8.93 4.37
N GLY A 6 3.66 -10.09 3.74
CA GLY A 6 2.39 -10.80 3.85
C GLY A 6 1.99 -11.08 5.29
N LYS A 7 2.93 -11.54 6.14
CA LYS A 7 2.65 -11.78 7.57
C LYS A 7 2.23 -10.52 8.34
N ILE A 8 2.84 -9.37 8.05
CA ILE A 8 2.48 -8.10 8.71
C ILE A 8 1.05 -7.71 8.32
N VAL A 9 0.73 -7.82 7.03
CA VAL A 9 -0.60 -7.52 6.52
C VAL A 9 -1.64 -8.47 7.10
N SER A 10 -1.40 -9.79 7.06
CA SER A 10 -2.31 -10.78 7.66
C SER A 10 -2.53 -10.50 9.13
N SER A 11 -1.48 -10.16 9.89
CA SER A 11 -1.62 -9.80 11.30
C SER A 11 -2.52 -8.57 11.53
N LEU A 12 -2.42 -7.54 10.69
CA LEU A 12 -3.31 -6.37 10.76
C LEU A 12 -4.76 -6.76 10.46
N VAL A 13 -4.97 -7.64 9.48
CA VAL A 13 -6.32 -8.06 9.09
C VAL A 13 -6.93 -8.95 10.16
N ASP A 14 -6.24 -10.01 10.56
CA ASP A 14 -6.73 -11.05 11.47
C ASP A 14 -6.93 -10.51 12.89
N ASN A 15 -6.04 -9.63 13.37
CA ASN A 15 -6.07 -9.18 14.77
C ASN A 15 -6.76 -7.83 14.98
N ILE A 16 -6.95 -7.01 13.94
CA ILE A 16 -7.55 -5.68 14.07
C ILE A 16 -8.80 -5.56 13.21
N ILE A 17 -8.71 -5.84 11.90
CA ILE A 17 -9.85 -5.61 10.99
C ILE A 17 -10.94 -6.65 11.20
N MET A 18 -10.62 -7.94 11.27
CA MET A 18 -11.61 -9.01 11.45
C MET A 18 -12.41 -8.89 12.75
N PRO A 19 -11.81 -8.58 13.92
CA PRO A 19 -12.58 -8.30 15.12
C PRO A 19 -13.52 -7.09 14.99
N LEU A 20 -13.05 -6.00 14.36
CA LEU A 20 -13.88 -4.82 14.08
C LEU A 20 -15.05 -5.14 13.15
N VAL A 21 -14.78 -5.86 12.06
CA VAL A 21 -15.80 -6.33 11.12
C VAL A 21 -16.77 -7.26 11.83
N GLY A 22 -16.29 -8.19 12.66
CA GLY A 22 -17.11 -9.09 13.45
C GLY A 22 -18.04 -8.35 14.42
N VAL A 23 -17.57 -7.31 15.09
CA VAL A 23 -18.43 -6.47 15.95
C VAL A 23 -19.51 -5.76 15.12
N LEU A 24 -19.17 -5.27 13.93
CA LEU A 24 -20.12 -4.57 13.04
C LEU A 24 -21.14 -5.50 12.39
N THR A 25 -20.74 -6.73 12.04
CA THR A 25 -21.61 -7.72 11.42
C THR A 25 -22.37 -8.57 12.44
N GLY A 26 -22.06 -8.45 13.73
CA GLY A 26 -22.70 -9.24 14.79
C GLY A 26 -22.13 -10.65 14.95
N GLY A 27 -20.89 -10.88 14.51
CA GLY A 27 -20.19 -12.16 14.64
C GLY A 27 -20.62 -13.18 13.57
N ILE A 28 -21.05 -12.72 12.40
CA ILE A 28 -21.45 -13.62 11.32
C ILE A 28 -20.24 -14.45 10.86
N ASP A 29 -20.33 -15.75 11.11
CA ASP A 29 -19.36 -16.75 10.67
C ASP A 29 -19.99 -17.64 9.59
N PHE A 30 -19.54 -17.45 8.35
CA PHE A 30 -20.03 -18.21 7.20
C PHE A 30 -19.45 -19.61 7.13
N THR A 31 -18.41 -19.94 7.92
CA THR A 31 -17.75 -21.25 7.91
C THR A 31 -18.71 -22.39 8.26
N LYS A 32 -19.73 -22.11 9.08
CA LYS A 32 -20.79 -23.08 9.46
C LYS A 32 -22.05 -23.00 8.59
N SER A 33 -22.11 -22.06 7.66
CA SER A 33 -23.22 -21.91 6.73
C SER A 33 -23.01 -22.79 5.51
N PHE A 34 -24.09 -23.24 4.85
CA PHE A 34 -24.03 -24.04 3.61
C PHE A 34 -23.21 -25.33 3.73
N ILE A 35 -23.54 -26.15 4.72
CA ILE A 35 -23.00 -27.51 4.86
C ILE A 35 -23.95 -28.47 4.15
N TRP A 36 -23.46 -29.13 3.09
CA TRP A 36 -24.20 -30.19 2.40
C TRP A 36 -23.58 -31.55 2.77
N ARG A 37 -24.37 -32.41 3.40
CA ARG A 37 -23.96 -33.78 3.74
C ARG A 37 -24.55 -34.76 2.74
N VAL A 38 -23.71 -35.55 2.09
CA VAL A 38 -24.10 -36.65 1.20
C VAL A 38 -23.42 -37.91 1.71
N GLY A 39 -24.18 -38.77 2.41
CA GLY A 39 -23.61 -39.92 3.11
C GLY A 39 -22.58 -39.48 4.17
N ASP A 40 -21.38 -40.06 4.13
CA ASP A 40 -20.26 -39.69 5.02
C ASP A 40 -19.48 -38.45 4.55
N ALA A 41 -19.73 -37.95 3.34
CA ALA A 41 -19.04 -36.79 2.81
C ALA A 41 -19.74 -35.49 3.24
N THR A 42 -18.97 -34.57 3.85
CA THR A 42 -19.44 -33.23 4.21
C THR A 42 -18.80 -32.19 3.29
N VAL A 43 -19.60 -31.57 2.42
CA VAL A 43 -19.19 -30.45 1.58
C VAL A 43 -19.52 -29.16 2.30
N SER A 44 -18.48 -28.45 2.76
CA SER A 44 -18.63 -27.19 3.51
C SER A 44 -18.37 -25.99 2.59
N PHE A 45 -19.39 -25.57 1.84
CA PHE A 45 -19.27 -24.43 0.93
C PHE A 45 -19.03 -23.11 1.69
N GLY A 46 -19.50 -23.03 2.94
CA GLY A 46 -19.27 -21.91 3.83
C GLY A 46 -17.80 -21.55 4.05
N VAL A 47 -16.91 -22.54 4.14
CA VAL A 47 -15.47 -22.33 4.31
C VAL A 47 -14.87 -21.64 3.08
N PHE A 48 -15.31 -22.04 1.89
CA PHE A 48 -14.86 -21.45 0.64
C PHE A 48 -15.38 -20.02 0.48
N LEU A 49 -16.66 -19.78 0.80
CA LEU A 49 -17.21 -18.43 0.73
C LEU A 49 -16.52 -17.49 1.75
N GLN A 50 -16.23 -17.99 2.95
CA GLN A 50 -15.47 -17.26 3.96
C GLN A 50 -14.09 -16.87 3.43
N SER A 51 -13.35 -17.80 2.79
CA SER A 51 -12.03 -17.48 2.26
C SER A 51 -12.04 -16.46 1.12
N VAL A 52 -13.11 -16.41 0.32
CA VAL A 52 -13.31 -15.35 -0.68
C VAL A 52 -13.54 -13.99 0.00
N ILE A 53 -14.34 -13.95 1.06
CA ILE A 53 -14.59 -12.72 1.84
C ILE A 53 -13.29 -12.25 2.50
N ASP A 54 -12.55 -13.15 3.15
CA ASP A 54 -11.27 -12.86 3.79
C ASP A 54 -10.27 -12.30 2.77
N PHE A 55 -10.18 -12.88 1.57
CA PHE A 55 -9.32 -12.38 0.50
C PHE A 55 -9.69 -10.95 0.09
N LEU A 56 -10.99 -10.65 -0.04
CA LEU A 56 -11.46 -9.29 -0.36
C LEU A 56 -11.07 -8.30 0.74
N ILE A 57 -11.27 -8.67 2.02
CA ILE A 57 -10.89 -7.84 3.16
C ILE A 57 -9.38 -7.60 3.19
N ILE A 58 -8.56 -8.64 3.01
CA ILE A 58 -7.10 -8.54 2.98
C ILE A 58 -6.65 -7.62 1.85
N SER A 59 -7.17 -7.79 0.64
CA SER A 59 -6.83 -6.94 -0.50
C SER A 59 -7.19 -5.47 -0.26
N PHE A 60 -8.34 -5.21 0.37
CA PHE A 60 -8.78 -3.87 0.75
C PHE A 60 -7.89 -3.27 1.85
N ALA A 61 -7.47 -4.05 2.83
CA ALA A 61 -6.54 -3.63 3.87
C ALA A 61 -5.17 -3.25 3.30
N ILE A 62 -4.64 -4.06 2.36
CA ILE A 62 -3.40 -3.72 1.63
C ILE A 62 -3.56 -2.40 0.90
N PHE A 63 -4.69 -2.20 0.22
CA PHE A 63 -4.98 -0.95 -0.47
C PHE A 63 -4.99 0.25 0.47
N LEU A 64 -5.67 0.15 1.63
CA LEU A 64 -5.68 1.22 2.64
C LEU A 64 -4.27 1.48 3.20
N PHE A 65 -3.49 0.43 3.46
CA PHE A 65 -2.12 0.56 3.95
C PHE A 65 -1.21 1.28 2.95
N ILE A 66 -1.25 0.89 1.68
CA ILE A 66 -0.50 1.55 0.60
C ILE A 66 -0.97 3.00 0.44
N ARG A 67 -2.28 3.25 0.48
CA ARG A 67 -2.84 4.61 0.43
C ARG A 67 -2.36 5.49 1.58
N MET A 68 -2.29 4.94 2.80
CA MET A 68 -1.79 5.65 3.98
C MET A 68 -0.31 6.00 3.81
N LEU A 69 0.52 5.02 3.40
CA LEU A 69 1.93 5.26 3.14
C LEU A 69 2.12 6.33 2.07
N ASN A 70 1.41 6.23 0.94
CA ASN A 70 1.45 7.25 -0.12
C ASN A 70 1.03 8.64 0.37
N LYS A 71 0.06 8.74 1.30
CA LYS A 71 -0.36 10.02 1.87
C LYS A 71 0.71 10.63 2.79
N LEU A 72 1.42 9.79 3.57
CA LEU A 72 2.50 10.23 4.46
C LEU A 72 3.76 10.64 3.69
N THR A 73 4.15 9.88 2.66
CA THR A 73 5.26 10.28 1.78
C THR A 73 4.93 11.52 0.94
N LYS A 74 3.67 11.75 0.58
CA LYS A 74 3.27 12.97 -0.13
C LYS A 74 3.39 14.22 0.74
N LYS A 75 3.00 14.15 2.02
CA LYS A 75 3.20 15.25 2.98
C LYS A 75 4.67 15.57 3.23
N LYS A 76 5.51 14.54 3.38
CA LYS A 76 6.96 14.73 3.55
C LYS A 76 7.62 15.33 2.30
N LYS A 77 7.06 15.08 1.11
CA LYS A 77 7.52 15.68 -0.14
C LYS A 77 7.02 17.13 -0.29
N GLU A 78 5.88 17.50 0.27
CA GLU A 78 5.38 18.89 0.29
C GLU A 78 6.15 19.76 1.31
N GLU A 79 6.45 19.26 2.52
CA GLU A 79 7.26 19.99 3.52
C GLU A 79 8.71 20.20 3.06
N VAL A 80 9.30 19.23 2.35
CA VAL A 80 10.66 19.38 1.79
C VAL A 80 10.68 20.34 0.59
N VAL A 81 9.57 20.49 -0.14
CA VAL A 81 9.49 21.43 -1.29
C VAL A 81 9.27 22.88 -0.85
N GLU A 82 8.71 23.10 0.34
CA GLU A 82 8.53 24.46 0.87
C GLU A 82 9.82 25.00 1.55
N GLU A 83 10.65 24.11 2.12
CA GLU A 83 11.94 24.48 2.71
C GLU A 83 13.12 24.40 1.71
N ALA A 84 13.01 23.59 0.66
CA ALA A 84 13.91 23.64 -0.48
C ALA A 84 13.41 24.65 -1.52
N ALA A 85 13.63 25.94 -1.24
CA ALA A 85 14.00 26.84 -2.34
C ALA A 85 15.05 26.12 -3.19
N PRO A 86 14.87 26.06 -4.53
CA PRO A 86 15.37 24.98 -5.37
C PRO A 86 16.87 24.78 -5.13
N GLU A 87 17.23 23.70 -4.44
CA GLU A 87 18.54 23.08 -4.61
C GLU A 87 18.56 22.64 -6.06
N LEU A 88 19.10 23.51 -6.91
CA LEU A 88 19.36 23.22 -8.31
C LEU A 88 20.00 21.82 -8.32
N ASP A 89 19.34 20.87 -8.99
CA ASP A 89 19.92 19.56 -9.26
C ASP A 89 21.36 19.83 -9.72
N THR A 90 22.37 19.24 -9.09
CA THR A 90 23.80 19.51 -9.39
C THR A 90 24.12 19.60 -10.89
N LYS A 91 23.31 18.92 -11.72
CA LYS A 91 23.31 19.04 -13.17
C LYS A 91 22.92 20.42 -13.71
N GLU A 92 21.88 21.07 -13.19
CA GLU A 92 21.47 22.42 -13.57
C GLU A 92 22.54 23.47 -13.21
N GLU A 93 23.24 23.33 -12.08
CA GLU A 93 24.39 24.18 -11.74
C GLU A 93 25.55 23.99 -12.72
N LEU A 94 25.94 22.74 -12.97
CA LEU A 94 26.99 22.41 -13.94
C LEU A 94 26.64 22.92 -15.34
N LEU A 95 25.39 22.78 -15.77
CA LEU A 95 24.93 23.29 -17.07
C LEU A 95 24.97 24.82 -17.13
N ARG A 96 24.73 25.51 -16.02
CA ARG A 96 24.82 26.96 -15.93
C ARG A 96 26.27 27.44 -16.02
N GLU A 97 27.19 26.77 -15.32
CA GLU A 97 28.63 27.03 -15.41
C GLU A 97 29.16 26.77 -16.84
N ILE A 98 28.77 25.66 -17.46
CA ILE A 98 29.16 25.33 -18.85
C ILE A 98 28.66 26.41 -19.82
N ARG A 99 27.42 26.88 -19.67
CA ARG A 99 26.86 27.95 -20.51
C ARG A 99 27.68 29.25 -20.37
N ASP A 100 28.03 29.62 -19.15
CA ASP A 100 28.73 30.86 -18.88
C ASP A 100 30.20 30.78 -19.39
N LEU A 101 30.86 29.62 -19.25
CA LEU A 101 32.17 29.35 -19.85
C LEU A 101 32.14 29.40 -21.39
N LEU A 102 31.12 28.82 -22.03
CA LEU A 102 30.95 28.88 -23.49
C LEU A 102 30.75 30.31 -23.98
N ARG A 103 29.99 31.13 -23.24
CA ARG A 103 29.77 32.54 -23.58
C ARG A 103 31.05 33.36 -23.46
N ALA A 104 31.87 33.10 -22.44
CA ALA A 104 33.19 33.72 -22.28
C ALA A 104 34.17 33.31 -23.40
N GLN A 105 34.08 32.06 -23.90
CA GLN A 105 34.92 31.59 -25.00
C GLN A 105 34.51 32.19 -26.35
N ASN A 106 33.20 32.33 -26.61
CA ASN A 106 32.68 32.93 -27.85
C ASN A 106 32.86 34.45 -27.93
N THR A 107 33.09 35.14 -26.81
CA THR A 107 33.34 36.60 -26.78
C THR A 107 34.82 36.95 -26.88
N ASN A 108 35.73 36.00 -26.70
CA ASN A 108 37.19 36.16 -26.83
C ASN A 108 37.73 35.77 -28.22
N LYS A 109 36.86 35.74 -29.24
CA LYS A 109 37.20 35.43 -30.64
C LYS A 109 36.66 36.52 -31.55
#